data_AF-A0ABD0RLM3-F1
#
_entry.id   AF-A0ABD0RLM3-F1
#
_cell.length_a   1.000
_cell.length_b   1.000
_cell.length_c   1.000
_cell.angle_alpha   90.00
_cell.angle_beta   90.00
_cell.angle_gamma   90.00
#
_symmetry.space_group_name_H-M   'P 1'
#
loop_
_entity.id
_entity.type
_entity.pdbx_description
1 polymer ?
#
loop_
_entity_poly.entity_id
_entity_poly.type
_entity_poly.pdbx_seq_one_letter_code
_entity_poly.pdbx_strand_id
1 'polypeptide(L)' 'TEISAGSSVTLSCQLYSYSYSYTGVSCDDWIRSEGIQLFWVNQAGVNLTMSDTRYQISAPGLCIITLTTTLLNEDDNR' A
#
# COMPACT_ATOMS: atom_id res chain seq x y z
N THR A 1 12.27 17.93 -0.37
CA THR A 1 11.69 17.48 0.90
C THR A 1 12.63 16.49 1.49
N GLU A 2 13.20 16.78 2.65
CA GLU A 2 14.05 15.85 3.39
C GLU A 2 13.17 15.00 4.29
N ILE A 3 13.47 13.70 4.38
CA ILE A 3 12.73 12.74 5.18
C ILE A 3 13.64 12.38 6.36
N SER A 4 13.24 12.75 7.58
CA SER A 4 14.06 12.61 8.79
C SER A 4 13.46 11.61 9.79
N ALA A 5 14.29 11.12 10.70
CA ALA A 5 13.83 10.31 11.83
C ALA A 5 12.77 11.05 12.66
N GLY A 6 11.78 10.30 13.16
CA GLY A 6 10.63 10.83 13.89
C GLY A 6 9.53 11.43 13.01
N SER A 7 9.77 11.63 11.71
CA SER A 7 8.73 12.09 10.78
C SER A 7 7.70 10.99 10.51
N SER A 8 6.43 11.39 10.39
CA SER A 8 5.36 10.49 9.91
C SER A 8 5.30 10.55 8.39
N VAL A 9 5.31 9.40 7.75
CA VAL A 9 5.20 9.26 6.29
C VAL A 9 3.98 8.43 5.95
N THR A 10 3.34 8.76 4.82
CA THR A 10 2.24 7.97 4.25
C THR A 10 2.63 7.49 2.87
N LEU A 11 2.67 6.17 2.71
CA LEU A 11 2.90 5.49 1.44
C LEU A 11 1.55 5.08 0.86
N SER A 12 1.41 5.19 -0.46
CA SER A 12 0.22 4.76 -1.19
C SER A 12 0.63 3.85 -2.33
N CYS A 13 -0.02 2.70 -2.44
CA CYS A 13 0.11 1.78 -3.56
C CYS A 13 -1.25 1.70 -4.27
N GLN A 14 -1.26 1.98 -5.57
CA GLN A 14 -2.46 1.92 -6.38
C GLN A 14 -2.28 0.95 -7.55
N LEU A 15 -3.18 -0.02 -7.66
CA LEU A 15 -3.28 -0.89 -8.82
C LEU A 15 -4.16 -0.19 -9.87
N TYR A 16 -3.59 0.01 -11.06
CA TYR A 16 -4.32 0.49 -12.21
C TYR A 16 -4.71 -0.69 -13.11
N SER A 17 -5.99 -0.77 -13.47
CA SER A 17 -6.48 -1.66 -14.51
C SER A 17 -6.56 -0.94 -15.84
N TYR A 18 -5.91 -1.48 -16.86
CA TYR A 18 -6.11 -1.04 -18.24
C TYR A 18 -7.00 -2.07 -18.96
N SER A 19 -8.31 -1.92 -18.82
CA SER A 19 -9.27 -2.78 -19.51
C SER A 19 -9.46 -2.33 -20.96
N TYR A 20 -9.16 -3.20 -21.93
CA TYR A 20 -9.48 -3.02 -23.36
C TYR A 20 -10.95 -3.32 -23.70
N SER A 21 -11.77 -3.74 -22.72
CA SER A 21 -13.22 -3.90 -22.92
C SER A 21 -13.90 -2.53 -22.96
N TYR A 22 -14.74 -2.31 -23.98
CA TYR A 22 -15.63 -1.14 -24.14
C TYR A 22 -16.54 -0.87 -22.91
N THR A 23 -16.60 -1.78 -21.93
CA THR A 23 -17.40 -1.63 -20.71
C THR A 23 -16.63 -1.13 -19.49
N GLY A 24 -15.32 -0.88 -19.58
CA GLY A 24 -14.53 -0.29 -18.49
C GLY A 24 -14.68 -1.07 -17.17
N VAL A 25 -14.16 -2.29 -17.11
CA VAL A 25 -14.22 -3.11 -15.89
C VAL A 25 -13.57 -2.32 -14.75
N SER A 26 -14.32 -2.09 -13.66
CA SER A 26 -13.79 -1.36 -12.52
C SER A 26 -12.64 -2.17 -11.90
N CYS A 27 -11.65 -1.49 -11.33
CA CYS A 27 -10.52 -2.18 -10.74
C CYS A 27 -10.97 -3.13 -9.60
N ASP A 28 -12.02 -2.78 -8.85
CA ASP A 28 -12.62 -3.64 -7.84
C ASP A 28 -13.17 -4.95 -8.44
N ASP A 29 -13.84 -4.88 -9.60
CA ASP A 29 -14.35 -6.07 -10.30
C ASP A 29 -13.20 -6.94 -10.82
N TRP A 30 -12.14 -6.32 -11.32
CA TRP A 30 -10.97 -7.06 -11.80
C TRP A 30 -10.24 -7.77 -10.67
N ILE A 31 -10.00 -7.09 -9.55
CA ILE A 31 -9.37 -7.69 -8.37
C ILE A 31 -10.19 -8.88 -7.86
N ARG A 32 -11.52 -8.76 -7.82
CA ARG A 32 -12.40 -9.87 -7.43
C ARG A 32 -12.39 -11.02 -8.42
N SER A 33 -12.37 -10.72 -9.73
CA SER A 33 -12.35 -11.72 -10.80
C SER A 33 -11.05 -12.53 -10.82
N GLU A 34 -9.90 -11.86 -10.67
CA GLU A 34 -8.57 -12.49 -10.73
C GLU A 34 -8.07 -12.95 -9.36
N GLY A 35 -8.79 -12.63 -8.27
CA GLY A 35 -8.38 -12.96 -6.90
C GLY A 35 -7.10 -12.23 -6.46
N ILE A 36 -6.86 -11.02 -6.97
CA ILE A 36 -5.68 -10.22 -6.64
C ILE A 36 -5.77 -9.72 -5.20
N GLN A 37 -4.64 -9.63 -4.51
CA GLN A 37 -4.58 -9.04 -3.17
C GLN A 37 -3.40 -8.07 -3.09
N LEU A 38 -3.67 -6.86 -2.61
CA LEU A 38 -2.64 -5.89 -2.27
C LEU A 38 -2.38 -5.95 -0.76
N PHE A 39 -1.11 -6.05 -0.39
CA PHE A 39 -0.67 -6.04 1.00
C PHE A 39 0.70 -5.41 1.12
N TRP A 40 1.01 -4.88 2.30
CA TRP A 40 2.33 -4.33 2.61
C TRP A 40 3.21 -5.42 3.23
N VAL A 41 4.50 -5.41 2.91
CA VAL A 41 5.50 -6.28 3.57
C VAL A 41 6.61 -5.43 4.15
N ASN A 42 7.23 -5.93 5.22
CA ASN A 42 8.47 -5.33 5.73
C ASN A 42 9.70 -5.84 4.95
N GLN A 43 10.89 -5.34 5.32
CA GLN A 43 12.16 -5.75 4.72
C GLN A 43 12.43 -7.27 4.79
N ALA A 44 11.92 -7.96 5.81
CA ALA A 44 12.06 -9.41 5.96
C ALA A 44 11.01 -10.20 5.14
N GLY A 45 10.16 -9.54 4.35
CA GLY A 45 9.10 -10.15 3.57
C GLY A 45 7.87 -10.55 4.41
N VAL A 46 7.79 -10.14 5.67
CA VAL A 46 6.64 -10.44 6.53
C VAL A 46 5.49 -9.50 6.19
N ASN A 47 4.31 -10.07 5.98
CA ASN A 47 3.09 -9.33 5.69
C ASN A 47 2.65 -8.48 6.88
N LEU A 48 2.43 -7.18 6.65
CA LEU A 48 1.92 -6.24 7.63
C LEU A 48 0.39 -6.33 7.66
N THR A 49 -0.14 -6.68 8.82
CA THR A 49 -1.59 -6.82 9.03
C THR A 49 -2.21 -5.54 9.54
N MET A 50 -3.51 -5.30 9.29
CA MET A 50 -4.24 -4.14 9.84
C MET A 50 -4.27 -4.09 11.37
N SER A 51 -4.00 -5.21 12.06
CA SER A 51 -3.89 -5.27 13.52
C SER A 51 -2.51 -4.88 14.05
N ASP A 52 -1.51 -4.63 13.20
CA ASP A 52 -0.19 -4.20 13.66
C ASP A 52 -0.26 -2.73 14.08
N THR A 53 -0.19 -2.49 15.38
CA THR A 53 -0.38 -1.15 15.98
C THR A 53 0.72 -0.16 15.62
N ARG A 54 1.85 -0.62 15.10
CA ARG A 54 2.96 0.25 14.64
C ARG A 54 2.63 0.93 13.31
N TYR A 55 1.65 0.42 12.58
CA TYR A 55 1.30 0.83 11.24
C TYR A 55 -0.17 1.20 11.17
N GLN A 56 -0.50 2.34 10.58
CA GLN A 56 -1.88 2.64 10.23
C GLN A 56 -2.09 2.24 8.77
N ILE A 57 -2.73 1.10 8.56
CA ILE A 57 -3.02 0.55 7.23
C ILE A 57 -4.48 0.82 6.89
N SER A 58 -4.74 1.36 5.71
CA SER A 58 -6.12 1.51 5.22
C SER A 58 -6.24 1.15 3.73
N ALA A 59 -7.37 0.54 3.39
CA ALA A 59 -7.74 0.14 2.03
C ALA A 59 -9.13 0.70 1.72
N PRO A 60 -9.25 2.00 1.37
CA PRO A 60 -10.54 2.63 1.10
C PRO A 60 -11.25 2.06 -0.15
N GLY A 61 -10.55 1.26 -0.96
CA GLY A 61 -11.07 0.39 -2.02
C GLY A 61 -10.13 -0.81 -2.23
N LEU A 62 -10.46 -1.77 -3.09
CA LEU A 62 -9.59 -2.94 -3.31
C LEU A 62 -8.29 -2.56 -4.04
N CYS A 63 -8.29 -1.43 -4.74
CA CYS A 63 -7.22 -1.03 -5.65
C CYS A 63 -6.23 -0.02 -5.09
N ILE A 64 -6.48 0.50 -3.89
CA ILE A 64 -5.57 1.43 -3.23
C ILE A 64 -5.38 0.96 -1.80
N ILE A 65 -4.13 0.72 -1.43
CA ILE A 65 -3.73 0.50 -0.05
C ILE A 65 -2.78 1.60 0.39
N THR A 66 -2.96 2.06 1.62
CA THR A 66 -2.13 3.08 2.23
C THR A 66 -1.51 2.55 3.51
N LEU A 67 -0.29 3.00 3.78
CA LEU A 67 0.47 2.69 4.98
C LEU A 67 1.02 3.99 5.55
N THR A 68 0.60 4.33 6.76
CA THR A 68 1.21 5.42 7.52
C THR A 68 2.09 4.82 8.62
N THR A 69 3.32 5.32 8.71
CA THR A 69 4.32 4.89 9.70
C THR A 69 5.20 6.06 10.14
N THR A 70 5.70 6.00 11.36
CA THR A 70 6.77 6.89 11.83
C THR A 70 8.12 6.28 11.47
N LEU A 71 9.02 7.10 10.94
CA LEU A 71 10.38 6.68 10.66
C LEU A 71 11.19 6.61 11.94
N LEU A 72 11.77 5.45 12.20
CA LEU A 72 12.57 5.24 13.41
C LEU A 72 14.00 5.72 13.23
N ASN A 73 14.55 5.53 12.03
CA ASN A 73 15.92 5.89 11.68
C ASN A 73 15.91 6.67 10.36
N GLU A 74 16.95 7.47 10.13
CA GLU A 74 17.21 8.06 8.82
C GLU A 74 17.60 6.98 7.81
N ASP A 75 17.43 7.29 6.53
CA ASP A 75 17.94 6.44 5.46
C ASP A 75 19.47 6.51 5.46
N ASP A 76 20.13 5.41 5.81
CA ASP A 76 21.59 5.32 5.94
C ASP A 76 22.28 5.10 4.57
N ASN A 77 21.55 5.29 3.48
CA ASN A 77 21.99 5.05 2.11
C ASN A 77 22.76 6.26 1.52
N ARG A 78 23.75 6.75 2.29
CA ARG A 78 24.56 7.92 1.96
C ARG A 78 25.80 7.58 1.11
#